data_AF-A0A1D9J5F9-F1
#
_entry.id   AF-A0A1D9J5F9-F1
#
_cell.length_a   1.000
_cell.length_b   1.000
_cell.length_c   1.000
_cell.angle_alpha   90.00
_cell.angle_beta   90.00
_cell.angle_gamma   90.00
#
_symmetry.space_group_name_H-M   'P 1'
#
loop_
_entity.id
_entity.type
_entity.pdbx_description
1 polymer ?
#
loop_
_entity_poly.entity_id
_entity_poly.type
_entity_poly.pdbx_seq_one_letter_code
_entity_poly.pdbx_strand_id
1 'polypeptide(L)'
;TSQADCAILIIAGGTGEFEAGISKDGQTREHALLAFTLGVRQLIVAVNKMDTTKWSEDRFQEIIKETSNFIKKVGYNPKSVAFVPISGWHGDNMLEESPNMPWYKGWTKESKAGVVKGKTLLDAIDAIEPPVRPSDKPLRLPLQDVYKIGGIGTVPVGRVETGVIKAGMIVSFAPTNVTTEVKS
;
A
#
# COMPACT_ATOMS: atom_id res chain seq x y z
N THR A 1 -1.15 13.85 -7.00
CA THR A 1 -1.33 13.26 -5.65
C THR A 1 -0.41 12.06 -5.50
N SER A 2 0.24 11.84 -4.36
CA SER A 2 1.02 10.60 -4.15
C SER A 2 0.06 9.45 -3.85
N GLN A 3 -0.32 8.69 -4.88
CA GLN A 3 -1.05 7.44 -4.69
C GLN A 3 -0.09 6.40 -4.11
N ALA A 4 -0.52 5.70 -3.06
CA ALA A 4 0.25 4.61 -2.48
C ALA A 4 0.08 3.34 -3.33
N ASP A 5 1.18 2.67 -3.65
CA ASP A 5 1.16 1.42 -4.44
C ASP A 5 0.81 0.20 -3.58
N CYS A 6 1.09 0.29 -2.28
CA CYS A 6 0.78 -0.70 -1.26
C CYS A 6 0.44 -0.02 0.07
N ALA A 7 -0.39 -0.66 0.88
CA ALA A 7 -0.62 -0.30 2.27
C ALA A 7 0.01 -1.34 3.19
N ILE A 8 0.60 -0.90 4.30
CA ILE A 8 1.03 -1.78 5.38
C ILE A 8 0.09 -1.52 6.57
N LEU A 9 -0.72 -2.51 6.91
CA LEU A 9 -1.65 -2.47 8.02
C LEU A 9 -0.99 -3.06 9.26
N ILE A 10 -0.67 -2.20 10.23
CA ILE A 10 -0.10 -2.61 11.51
C ILE A 10 -1.24 -2.97 12.47
N ILE A 11 -1.20 -4.18 13.01
CA ILE A 11 -2.19 -4.70 13.97
C ILE A 11 -1.47 -5.04 15.26
N ALA A 12 -1.94 -4.54 16.40
CA ALA A 12 -1.38 -4.94 17.68
C ALA A 12 -1.81 -6.37 18.06
N GLY A 13 -0.86 -7.20 18.50
CA GLY A 13 -1.11 -8.58 18.89
C GLY A 13 -1.69 -8.75 20.30
N GLY A 14 -1.49 -7.75 21.17
CA GLY A 14 -1.93 -7.79 22.56
C GLY A 14 -3.43 -8.00 22.71
N THR A 15 -3.83 -8.77 23.73
CA THR A 15 -5.23 -8.96 24.10
C THR A 15 -5.85 -7.63 24.55
N GLY A 16 -7.04 -7.31 24.06
CA GLY A 16 -7.72 -6.03 24.25
C GLY A 16 -7.31 -4.98 23.22
N GLU A 17 -6.02 -4.91 22.86
CA GLU A 17 -5.55 -3.97 21.83
C GLU A 17 -6.03 -4.36 20.43
N PHE A 18 -5.93 -5.65 20.10
CA PHE A 18 -6.40 -6.19 18.83
C PHE A 18 -7.89 -5.95 18.65
N GLU A 19 -8.69 -6.37 19.64
CA GLU A 19 -10.14 -6.33 19.62
C GLU A 19 -10.66 -4.89 19.55
N ALA A 20 -10.01 -3.96 20.26
CA ALA A 20 -10.31 -2.52 20.13
C ALA A 20 -10.02 -2.02 18.71
N GLY A 21 -8.91 -2.44 18.10
CA GLY A 21 -8.51 -2.04 16.77
C GLY A 21 -9.45 -2.50 15.65
N ILE A 22 -10.01 -3.70 15.76
CA ILE A 22 -10.94 -4.28 14.77
C ILE A 22 -12.43 -4.06 15.10
N SER A 23 -12.72 -3.38 16.21
CA SER A 23 -14.08 -3.04 16.61
C SER A 23 -14.80 -2.17 15.56
N LYS A 24 -16.11 -1.96 15.72
CA LYS A 24 -16.91 -1.17 14.77
C LYS A 24 -16.37 0.27 14.63
N ASP A 25 -15.91 0.85 15.72
CA ASP A 25 -15.34 2.20 15.80
C ASP A 25 -13.79 2.17 15.77
N GLY A 26 -13.22 1.00 15.48
CA GLY A 26 -11.79 0.77 15.45
C GLY A 26 -11.12 1.33 14.19
N GLN A 27 -9.98 1.99 14.38
CA GLN A 27 -9.25 2.67 13.31
C GLN A 27 -8.63 1.71 12.27
N THR A 28 -8.32 0.47 12.64
CA THR A 28 -7.78 -0.54 11.71
C THR A 28 -8.77 -0.79 10.57
N ARG A 29 -10.07 -0.73 10.89
CA ARG A 29 -11.13 -0.96 9.92
C ARG A 29 -11.30 0.20 8.95
N GLU A 30 -11.30 1.41 9.48
CA GLU A 30 -11.41 2.63 8.70
C GLU A 30 -10.22 2.79 7.74
N HIS A 31 -9.00 2.61 8.23
CA HIS A 31 -7.80 2.72 7.40
C HIS A 31 -7.77 1.69 6.26
N ALA A 32 -8.15 0.43 6.50
CA ALA A 32 -8.21 -0.58 5.46
C ALA A 32 -9.24 -0.22 4.37
N LEU A 33 -10.41 0.29 4.78
CA LEU A 33 -11.46 0.74 3.87
C LEU A 33 -11.03 1.96 3.05
N LEU A 34 -10.40 2.95 3.68
CA LEU A 34 -9.88 4.13 3.02
C LEU A 34 -8.82 3.77 1.98
N ALA A 35 -7.84 2.93 2.36
CA ALA A 35 -6.82 2.45 1.44
C ALA A 35 -7.44 1.77 0.20
N PHE A 36 -8.44 0.90 0.42
CA PHE A 36 -9.13 0.23 -0.67
C PHE A 36 -9.91 1.22 -1.56
N THR A 37 -10.59 2.19 -0.95
CA THR A 37 -11.38 3.20 -1.67
C THR A 37 -10.48 4.11 -2.53
N LEU A 38 -9.28 4.43 -2.04
CA LEU A 38 -8.27 5.22 -2.75
C LEU A 38 -7.51 4.45 -3.84
N GLY A 39 -7.90 3.20 -4.10
CA GLY A 39 -7.32 2.39 -5.17
C GLY A 39 -6.07 1.60 -4.78
N VAL A 40 -5.70 1.57 -3.50
CA VAL A 40 -4.61 0.70 -3.02
C VAL A 40 -5.13 -0.73 -3.05
N ARG A 41 -4.48 -1.59 -3.84
CA ARG A 41 -4.90 -3.00 -4.02
C ARG A 41 -3.94 -3.99 -3.39
N GLN A 42 -2.72 -3.56 -3.09
CA GLN A 42 -1.71 -4.37 -2.41
C GLN A 42 -1.71 -4.04 -0.93
N LEU A 43 -1.79 -5.07 -0.10
CA LEU A 43 -1.87 -4.95 1.34
C LEU A 43 -0.89 -5.94 1.99
N ILE A 44 -0.14 -5.46 2.96
CA ILE A 44 0.67 -6.27 3.88
C ILE A 44 0.06 -6.08 5.27
N VAL A 45 -0.09 -7.16 6.02
CA VAL A 45 -0.52 -7.10 7.42
C VAL A 45 0.66 -7.46 8.30
N ALA A 46 1.08 -6.55 9.17
CA ALA A 46 2.10 -6.81 10.16
C ALA A 46 1.45 -6.88 11.56
N VAL A 47 1.52 -8.05 12.19
CA VAL A 47 1.03 -8.27 13.55
C VAL A 47 2.16 -7.90 14.51
N ASN A 48 2.08 -6.69 15.06
CA ASN A 48 3.08 -6.07 15.91
C ASN A 48 2.88 -6.39 17.39
N LYS A 49 3.88 -6.10 18.22
CA LYS A 49 3.92 -6.37 19.65
C LYS A 49 3.83 -7.87 20.01
N MET A 50 4.38 -8.75 19.17
CA MET A 50 4.40 -10.19 19.45
C MET A 50 5.14 -10.56 20.74
N ASP A 51 6.06 -9.71 21.19
CA ASP A 51 6.70 -9.82 22.50
C ASP A 51 5.69 -9.80 23.66
N THR A 52 4.65 -8.96 23.58
CA THR A 52 3.59 -8.87 24.61
C THR A 52 2.72 -10.12 24.69
N THR A 53 2.68 -10.92 23.63
CA THR A 53 1.94 -12.19 23.56
C THR A 53 2.86 -13.40 23.73
N LYS A 54 4.10 -13.17 24.19
CA LYS A 54 5.15 -14.20 24.33
C LYS A 54 5.37 -14.98 23.03
N TRP A 55 5.31 -14.28 21.90
CA TRP A 55 5.50 -14.84 20.57
C TRP A 55 4.58 -16.05 20.29
N SER A 56 3.35 -16.00 20.78
CA SER A 56 2.38 -17.11 20.69
C SER A 56 1.88 -17.35 19.26
N GLU A 57 2.05 -18.58 18.78
CA GLU A 57 1.52 -19.04 17.48
C GLU A 57 0.00 -19.00 17.45
N ASP A 58 -0.66 -19.51 18.50
CA ASP A 58 -2.12 -19.57 18.58
C ASP A 58 -2.75 -18.18 18.46
N ARG A 59 -2.18 -17.20 19.16
CA ARG A 59 -2.63 -15.80 19.10
C ARG A 59 -2.43 -15.21 17.72
N PHE A 60 -1.30 -15.50 17.07
CA PHE A 60 -1.06 -15.04 15.71
C PHE A 60 -2.06 -15.65 14.71
N GLN A 61 -2.36 -16.94 14.81
CA GLN A 61 -3.33 -17.62 13.94
C GLN A 61 -4.76 -17.09 14.14
N GLU A 62 -5.15 -16.80 15.39
CA GLU A 62 -6.41 -16.13 15.71
C GLU A 62 -6.53 -14.78 15.00
N ILE A 63 -5.51 -13.93 15.15
CA ILE A 63 -5.45 -12.60 14.52
C ILE A 63 -5.50 -12.71 13.00
N ILE A 64 -4.76 -13.66 12.39
CA ILE A 64 -4.81 -13.90 10.94
C ILE A 64 -6.23 -14.23 10.51
N LYS A 65 -6.91 -15.14 11.22
CA LYS A 65 -8.26 -15.59 10.86
C LYS A 65 -9.26 -14.43 10.89
N GLU A 66 -9.25 -13.64 11.96
CA GLU A 66 -10.15 -12.52 12.13
C GLU A 66 -9.84 -11.38 11.14
N THR A 67 -8.56 -11.04 10.99
CA THR A 67 -8.12 -10.00 10.04
C THR A 67 -8.42 -10.42 8.60
N SER A 68 -8.23 -11.68 8.24
CA SER A 68 -8.57 -12.22 6.92
C SER A 68 -10.06 -12.08 6.60
N ASN A 69 -10.92 -12.41 7.56
CA ASN A 69 -12.37 -12.21 7.41
C ASN A 69 -12.72 -10.73 7.27
N PHE A 70 -12.04 -9.87 8.01
CA PHE A 70 -12.23 -8.44 7.98
C PHE A 70 -11.83 -7.83 6.63
N ILE A 71 -10.59 -8.02 6.16
CA ILE A 71 -10.10 -7.45 4.90
C ILE A 71 -10.84 -8.02 3.69
N LYS A 72 -11.35 -9.26 3.78
CA LYS A 72 -12.23 -9.84 2.76
C LYS A 72 -13.54 -9.09 2.62
N LYS A 73 -14.13 -8.61 3.73
CA LYS A 73 -15.33 -7.76 3.71
C LYS A 73 -15.06 -6.37 3.13
N VAL A 74 -13.84 -5.85 3.32
CA VAL A 74 -13.41 -4.59 2.71
C VAL A 74 -13.26 -4.73 1.18
N GLY A 75 -12.82 -5.89 0.70
CA GLY A 75 -12.68 -6.19 -0.72
C GLY A 75 -11.30 -6.72 -1.12
N TYR A 76 -10.36 -6.85 -0.18
CA TYR A 76 -9.07 -7.50 -0.44
C TYR A 76 -9.23 -9.01 -0.54
N ASN A 77 -8.35 -9.66 -1.31
CA ASN A 77 -8.22 -11.12 -1.29
C ASN A 77 -7.21 -11.52 -0.20
N PRO A 78 -7.61 -12.22 0.88
CA PRO A 78 -6.66 -12.59 1.95
C PRO A 78 -5.50 -13.45 1.47
N LYS A 79 -5.67 -14.22 0.39
CA LYS A 79 -4.61 -15.05 -0.19
C LYS A 79 -3.49 -14.24 -0.83
N SER A 80 -3.76 -13.01 -1.26
CA SER A 80 -2.75 -12.11 -1.84
C SER A 80 -2.08 -11.21 -0.80
N VAL A 81 -2.37 -11.41 0.49
CA VAL A 81 -1.88 -10.59 1.60
C VAL A 81 -0.85 -11.39 2.39
N ALA A 82 0.33 -10.79 2.60
CA ALA A 82 1.33 -11.34 3.49
C ALA A 82 0.99 -10.97 4.94
N PHE A 83 0.97 -11.96 5.83
CA PHE A 83 0.81 -11.78 7.27
C PHE A 83 2.15 -12.03 7.96
N VAL A 84 2.73 -10.99 8.55
CA VAL A 84 4.07 -11.04 9.15
C VAL A 84 3.95 -10.78 10.66
N PRO A 85 4.33 -11.74 11.53
CA PRO A 85 4.43 -11.48 12.97
C PRO A 85 5.72 -10.73 13.24
N ILE A 86 5.65 -9.55 13.86
CA ILE A 86 6.79 -8.68 14.15
C ILE A 86 6.78 -8.20 15.59
N SER A 87 7.95 -7.76 16.07
CA SER A 87 8.05 -6.82 17.18
C SER A 87 8.84 -5.62 16.70
N GLY A 88 8.15 -4.50 16.46
CA GLY A 88 8.82 -3.26 16.05
C GLY A 88 9.77 -2.71 17.11
N TRP A 89 9.59 -3.07 18.38
CA TRP A 89 10.46 -2.65 19.48
C TRP A 89 11.75 -3.48 19.55
N HIS A 90 11.64 -4.80 19.39
CA HIS A 90 12.78 -5.71 19.48
C HIS A 90 13.43 -6.02 18.12
N GLY A 91 12.82 -5.59 17.02
CA GLY A 91 13.32 -5.81 15.65
C GLY A 91 12.96 -7.19 15.06
N ASP A 92 12.20 -8.02 15.78
CA ASP A 92 11.82 -9.37 15.35
C ASP A 92 11.12 -9.34 13.98
N ASN A 93 11.62 -10.13 13.01
CA ASN A 93 11.08 -10.26 11.65
C ASN A 93 10.95 -8.94 10.87
N MET A 94 11.62 -7.87 11.29
CA MET A 94 11.61 -6.59 10.55
C MET A 94 12.51 -6.68 9.31
N LEU A 95 13.79 -6.97 9.54
CA LEU A 95 14.84 -7.08 8.52
C LEU A 95 15.42 -8.50 8.46
N GLU A 96 15.49 -9.16 9.62
CA GLU A 96 16.06 -10.49 9.79
C GLU A 96 15.05 -11.39 10.51
N GLU A 97 15.22 -12.71 10.32
CA GLU A 97 14.37 -13.71 10.99
C GLU A 97 14.54 -13.66 12.51
N SER A 98 13.43 -13.68 13.22
CA SER A 98 13.43 -13.73 14.68
C SER A 98 13.76 -15.14 15.20
N PRO A 99 14.72 -15.28 16.14
CA PRO A 99 14.92 -16.53 16.86
C PRO A 99 13.80 -16.86 17.85
N ASN A 100 12.95 -15.87 18.21
CA ASN A 100 11.88 -16.02 19.20
C ASN A 100 10.62 -16.70 18.64
N MET A 101 10.52 -16.86 17.32
CA MET A 101 9.37 -17.45 16.63
C MET A 101 9.78 -18.67 15.76
N PRO A 102 10.33 -19.75 16.34
CA PRO A 102 10.77 -20.92 15.56
C PRO A 102 9.63 -21.66 14.85
N TRP A 103 8.40 -21.48 15.32
CA TRP A 103 7.18 -22.01 14.71
C TRP A 103 6.87 -21.32 13.38
N TYR A 104 7.22 -20.04 13.23
CA TYR A 104 6.88 -19.26 12.04
C TYR A 104 7.75 -19.68 10.85
N LYS A 105 7.10 -20.24 9.82
CA LYS A 105 7.78 -20.74 8.60
C LYS A 105 7.84 -19.70 7.47
N GLY A 106 7.40 -18.48 7.74
CA GLY A 106 7.29 -17.42 6.75
C GLY A 106 5.86 -17.20 6.27
N TRP A 107 5.66 -16.05 5.64
CA TRP A 107 4.42 -15.68 4.99
C TRP A 107 4.39 -16.24 3.57
N THR A 108 3.19 -16.40 3.02
CA THR A 108 2.96 -16.79 1.64
C THR A 108 1.86 -15.93 1.07
N LYS A 109 2.01 -15.42 -0.15
CA LYS A 109 0.98 -14.69 -0.87
C LYS A 109 0.85 -15.15 -2.32
N GLU A 110 -0.36 -15.15 -2.83
CA GLU A 110 -0.67 -15.36 -4.24
C GLU A 110 -0.56 -14.03 -5.01
N SER A 111 0.19 -14.05 -6.09
CA SER A 111 0.44 -12.94 -7.01
C SER A 111 0.06 -13.36 -8.43
N LYS A 112 -0.02 -12.42 -9.37
CA LYS A 112 -0.28 -12.75 -10.78
C LYS A 112 0.82 -13.62 -11.40
N ALA A 113 2.04 -13.52 -10.87
CA ALA A 113 3.21 -14.28 -11.30
C ALA A 113 3.34 -15.64 -10.59
N GLY A 114 2.48 -15.93 -9.60
CA GLY A 114 2.48 -17.17 -8.85
C GLY A 114 2.53 -16.96 -7.34
N VAL A 115 2.95 -17.99 -6.61
CA VAL A 115 3.03 -17.96 -5.14
C VAL A 115 4.39 -17.40 -4.72
N VAL A 116 4.38 -16.31 -3.95
CA VAL A 116 5.58 -15.68 -3.39
C VAL A 116 5.64 -15.97 -1.89
N LYS A 117 6.84 -16.24 -1.40
CA LYS A 117 7.12 -16.52 0.02
C LYS A 117 8.24 -15.64 0.53
N GLY A 118 8.22 -15.37 1.81
CA GLY A 118 9.29 -14.68 2.53
C GLY A 118 9.07 -14.83 4.03
N LYS A 119 9.92 -14.22 4.83
CA LYS A 119 9.85 -14.36 6.28
C LYS A 119 9.74 -13.01 6.97
N THR A 120 10.47 -12.02 6.50
CA THR A 120 10.55 -10.71 7.15
C THR A 120 9.53 -9.72 6.55
N LEU A 121 9.36 -8.59 7.24
CA LEU A 121 8.58 -7.47 6.72
C LEU A 121 9.28 -6.84 5.51
N LEU A 122 10.61 -6.77 5.51
CA LEU A 122 11.39 -6.33 4.36
C LEU A 122 11.11 -7.21 3.14
N ASP A 123 11.15 -8.54 3.29
CA ASP A 123 10.82 -9.46 2.19
C ASP A 123 9.42 -9.17 1.64
N ALA A 124 8.46 -8.86 2.51
CA ALA A 124 7.08 -8.60 2.10
C ALA A 124 6.95 -7.30 1.29
N ILE A 125 7.74 -6.28 1.65
CA ILE A 125 7.85 -5.00 0.94
C ILE A 125 8.54 -5.20 -0.41
N ASP A 126 9.65 -5.91 -0.44
CA ASP A 126 10.39 -6.20 -1.68
C ASP A 126 9.56 -7.06 -2.65
N ALA A 127 8.64 -7.88 -2.12
CA ALA A 127 7.71 -8.66 -2.91
C ALA A 127 6.50 -7.86 -3.46
N ILE A 128 6.39 -6.55 -3.21
CA ILE A 128 5.30 -5.72 -3.77
C ILE A 128 5.45 -5.68 -5.30
N GLU A 129 4.36 -5.96 -6.01
CA GLU A 129 4.36 -5.86 -7.46
C GLU A 129 4.39 -4.38 -7.86
N PRO A 130 5.31 -3.96 -8.75
CA PRO A 130 5.31 -2.60 -9.25
C PRO A 130 3.94 -2.26 -9.88
N PRO A 131 3.34 -1.09 -9.59
CA PRO A 131 2.09 -0.70 -10.19
C PRO A 131 2.26 -0.56 -11.71
N VAL A 132 1.25 -0.99 -12.47
CA VAL A 132 1.22 -0.73 -13.91
C VAL A 132 0.93 0.75 -14.12
N ARG A 133 1.95 1.50 -14.56
CA ARG A 133 1.78 2.90 -14.91
C ARG A 133 0.85 3.01 -16.14
N PRO A 134 -0.22 3.80 -16.10
CA PRO A 134 -1.20 3.87 -17.18
C PRO A 134 -0.71 4.75 -18.35
N SER A 135 0.44 4.42 -18.94
CA SER A 135 1.03 5.15 -20.07
C SER A 135 0.19 5.05 -21.35
N ASP A 136 -0.57 3.97 -21.51
CA ASP A 136 -1.42 3.73 -22.68
C ASP A 136 -2.78 4.45 -22.60
N LYS A 137 -3.10 5.06 -21.45
CA LYS A 137 -4.33 5.84 -21.27
C LYS A 137 -4.15 7.26 -21.82
N PRO A 138 -5.24 7.98 -22.16
CA PRO A 138 -5.15 9.38 -22.55
C PRO A 138 -4.44 10.25 -21.49
N LEU A 139 -3.72 11.29 -21.93
CA LEU A 139 -3.01 12.20 -21.04
C LEU A 139 -3.97 12.88 -20.05
N ARG A 140 -3.66 12.79 -18.75
CA ARG A 140 -4.27 13.60 -17.69
C ARG A 140 -3.17 14.12 -16.79
N LEU A 141 -3.08 15.45 -16.70
CA LEU A 141 -2.06 16.16 -15.93
C LEU A 141 -2.76 17.27 -15.14
N PRO A 142 -3.17 17.01 -13.88
CA PRO A 142 -3.69 18.04 -12.99
C PRO A 142 -2.60 19.07 -12.67
N LEU A 143 -2.91 20.35 -12.89
CA LEU A 143 -1.98 21.44 -12.59
C LEU A 143 -1.92 21.70 -11.09
N GLN A 144 -0.71 21.83 -10.57
CA GLN A 144 -0.42 22.23 -9.19
C GLN A 144 -0.16 23.73 -9.13
N ASP A 145 0.75 24.20 -10.00
CA ASP A 145 1.19 25.59 -10.04
C ASP A 145 1.33 26.06 -11.49
N VAL A 146 1.24 27.37 -11.69
CA VAL A 146 1.44 28.00 -13.00
C VAL A 146 2.36 29.21 -12.82
N TYR A 147 3.50 29.18 -13.49
CA TYR A 147 4.49 30.25 -13.44
C TYR A 147 4.53 31.04 -14.75
N LYS A 148 4.92 32.32 -14.66
CA LYS A 148 5.32 33.14 -15.81
C LYS A 148 6.79 33.46 -15.68
N ILE A 149 7.60 32.90 -16.59
CA ILE A 149 9.05 33.06 -16.58
C ILE A 149 9.44 33.96 -17.76
N GLY A 150 10.11 35.07 -17.47
CA GLY A 150 10.60 35.99 -18.50
C GLY A 150 11.52 35.28 -19.49
N GLY A 151 11.26 35.43 -20.79
CA GLY A 151 12.02 34.78 -21.86
C GLY A 151 11.58 33.34 -22.22
N ILE A 152 10.77 32.69 -21.39
CA ILE A 152 10.24 31.33 -21.66
C ILE A 152 8.72 31.36 -21.92
N GLY A 153 7.97 32.12 -21.11
CA GLY A 153 6.52 32.21 -21.19
C GLY A 153 5.81 31.58 -19.98
N THR A 154 4.63 31.00 -20.21
CA THR A 154 3.81 30.36 -19.16
C THR A 154 4.20 28.90 -19.00
N VAL A 155 4.53 28.50 -17.77
CA VAL A 155 4.98 27.15 -17.43
C VAL A 155 4.04 26.55 -16.38
N PRO A 156 3.06 25.71 -16.79
CA PRO A 156 2.26 24.93 -15.87
C PRO A 156 3.06 23.74 -15.34
N VAL A 157 2.93 23.45 -14.04
CA VAL A 157 3.61 22.34 -13.37
C VAL A 157 2.56 21.42 -12.75
N GLY A 158 2.76 20.11 -12.88
CA GLY A 158 1.89 19.11 -12.29
C GLY A 158 2.42 17.70 -12.48
N ARG A 159 1.69 16.73 -11.92
CA ARG A 159 2.01 15.30 -12.07
C ARG A 159 1.22 14.72 -13.22
N VAL A 160 1.87 13.95 -14.09
CA VAL A 160 1.18 13.11 -15.07
C VAL A 160 0.54 11.94 -14.31
N GLU A 161 -0.80 11.92 -14.25
CA GLU A 161 -1.56 10.85 -13.60
C GLU A 161 -1.85 9.72 -14.59
N THR A 162 -2.11 10.03 -15.86
CA THR A 162 -2.25 9.04 -16.95
C THR A 162 -1.64 9.52 -18.26
N GLY A 163 -1.27 8.59 -19.12
CA GLY A 163 -0.72 8.86 -20.45
C GLY A 163 0.73 9.33 -20.44
N VAL A 164 1.13 9.94 -21.55
CA VAL A 164 2.48 10.46 -21.75
C VAL A 164 2.37 11.89 -22.28
N ILE A 165 3.26 12.77 -21.83
CA ILE A 165 3.45 14.11 -22.37
C ILE A 165 4.83 14.17 -23.04
N LYS A 166 4.88 14.77 -24.23
CA LYS A 166 6.11 14.97 -25.02
C LYS A 166 6.03 16.34 -25.71
N ALA A 167 7.18 16.93 -25.99
CA ALA A 167 7.27 18.10 -26.86
C ALA A 167 6.60 17.83 -28.22
N GLY A 168 5.93 18.83 -28.77
CA GLY A 168 5.17 18.78 -30.02
C GLY A 168 3.73 18.24 -29.87
N MET A 169 3.34 17.75 -28.70
CA MET A 169 1.94 17.33 -28.47
C MET A 169 1.01 18.54 -28.38
N ILE A 170 -0.14 18.46 -29.05
CA ILE A 170 -1.24 19.40 -28.85
C ILE A 170 -2.05 18.93 -27.64
N VAL A 171 -2.13 19.77 -26.60
CA VAL A 171 -2.83 19.50 -25.34
C VAL A 171 -3.99 20.46 -25.14
N SER A 172 -5.01 20.00 -24.42
CA SER A 172 -6.19 20.79 -24.07
C SER A 172 -6.32 20.92 -22.55
N PHE A 173 -6.54 22.15 -22.08
CA PHE A 173 -6.71 22.49 -20.67
C PHE A 173 -8.20 22.58 -20.33
N ALA A 174 -8.66 21.70 -19.45
CA ALA A 174 -10.00 21.76 -18.87
C ALA A 174 -9.98 22.58 -17.56
N PRO A 175 -11.08 23.26 -17.18
CA PRO A 175 -12.35 23.37 -17.92
C PRO A 175 -12.37 24.52 -18.94
N THR A 176 -11.29 25.29 -19.09
CA THR A 176 -11.24 26.49 -19.93
C THR A 176 -11.24 26.20 -21.43
N ASN A 177 -11.07 24.93 -21.82
CA ASN A 177 -11.00 24.44 -23.20
C ASN A 177 -9.95 25.14 -24.07
N VAL A 178 -8.88 25.64 -23.45
CA VAL A 178 -7.73 26.22 -24.17
C VAL A 178 -6.88 25.10 -24.74
N THR A 179 -6.52 25.18 -26.02
CA THR A 179 -5.67 24.20 -26.69
C THR A 179 -4.36 24.83 -27.12
N THR A 180 -3.24 24.17 -26.87
CA THR A 180 -1.90 24.67 -27.23
C THR A 180 -0.92 23.52 -27.45
N GLU A 181 0.22 23.81 -28.08
CA GLU A 181 1.31 22.86 -28.29
C GLU A 181 2.30 22.90 -27.11
N VAL A 182 2.74 21.73 -26.65
CA VAL A 182 3.83 21.58 -25.67
C VAL A 182 5.16 21.86 -26.36
N LYS A 183 5.90 22.87 -25.89
CA LYS A 183 7.16 23.30 -26.52
C LYS A 183 8.39 22.48 -26.12
N SER A 184 8.46 22.04 -24.86
CA SER A 184 9.60 21.29 -24.29
C SER A 184 9.12 20.29 -23.24
#